data_AF-A0A7V7QLN1-F1
#
_entry.id   AF-A0A7V7QLN1-F1
#
_cell.length_a   1.000
_cell.length_b   1.000
_cell.length_c   1.000
_cell.angle_alpha   90.00
_cell.angle_beta   90.00
_cell.angle_gamma   90.00
#
_symmetry.space_group_name_H-M   'P 1'
#
loop_
_entity.id
_entity.type
_entity.pdbx_description
1 polymer ?
#
loop_
_entity_poly.entity_id
_entity_poly.type
_entity_poly.pdbx_seq_one_letter_code
_entity_poly.pdbx_strand_id
1 'polypeptide(L)'
;MNTKIMKDAAMLTIITLIAGLLLGLVYEVTKNPIKVQQALTKQKSFQAVFQDATEFNKLDNFHKENAMQILSQAGYEQESIDEAVQALDANGTILGYVMQVTTSEGYGGDITFSMGIRLDGTVNGYEILRISETAGLGMKAKDASFKDQYANKNVDSFAYTKTGATAENEIDAISGATITTNAITNGVNAGIVYFNSIAKGGSK
;
A
#
# COMPACT_ATOMS: atom_id res chain seq x y z
N MET A 1 19.43 -13.39 51.15
CA MET A 1 19.42 -12.88 49.77
C MET A 1 20.80 -12.28 49.48
N ASN A 2 21.48 -12.71 48.41
CA ASN A 2 22.89 -12.35 48.19
C ASN A 2 22.99 -10.87 47.78
N THR A 3 23.61 -10.02 48.60
CA THR A 3 23.62 -8.54 48.43
C THR A 3 24.26 -8.10 47.12
N LYS A 4 25.19 -8.89 46.57
CA LYS A 4 25.75 -8.69 45.22
C LYS A 4 24.68 -8.80 44.12
N ILE A 5 23.85 -9.84 44.17
CA ILE A 5 22.80 -10.08 43.17
C ILE A 5 21.78 -8.94 43.17
N MET A 6 21.41 -8.43 44.35
CA MET A 6 20.46 -7.31 44.45
C MET A 6 21.04 -5.99 43.93
N LYS A 7 22.33 -5.74 44.13
CA LYS A 7 23.03 -4.56 43.59
C LYS A 7 23.12 -4.62 42.06
N ASP A 8 23.47 -5.78 41.52
CA ASP A 8 23.60 -5.97 40.08
C ASP A 8 22.23 -5.84 39.38
N ALA A 9 21.17 -6.40 39.96
CA ALA A 9 19.81 -6.26 39.46
C ALA A 9 19.30 -4.81 39.48
N ALA A 10 19.60 -4.05 40.54
CA ALA A 10 19.25 -2.64 40.64
C ALA A 10 20.00 -1.79 39.59
N MET A 11 21.28 -2.07 39.39
CA MET A 11 22.10 -1.37 38.39
C MET A 11 21.60 -1.64 36.97
N LEU A 12 21.24 -2.89 36.66
CA LEU A 12 20.64 -3.25 35.38
C LEU A 12 19.30 -2.53 35.16
N THR A 13 18.45 -2.46 36.19
CA THR A 13 17.15 -1.77 36.15
C THR A 13 17.30 -0.27 35.87
N ILE A 14 18.28 0.38 36.49
CA ILE A 14 18.54 1.81 36.25
C ILE A 14 19.01 2.03 34.80
N ILE A 15 19.91 1.18 34.29
CA ILE A 15 20.41 1.30 32.93
C ILE A 15 19.27 1.10 31.91
N THR A 16 18.41 0.09 32.09
CA THR A 16 17.28 -0.15 31.20
C THR A 16 16.23 0.96 31.27
N LEU A 17 15.98 1.51 32.46
CA LEU A 17 15.10 2.67 32.63
C LEU A 17 15.62 3.89 31.85
N ILE A 18 16.90 4.21 32.00
CA ILE A 18 17.52 5.33 31.28
C ILE A 18 17.48 5.10 29.77
N ALA A 19 17.80 3.89 29.31
CA ALA A 19 17.75 3.56 27.88
C ALA A 19 16.32 3.68 27.31
N GLY A 20 15.31 3.21 28.05
CA GLY A 20 13.90 3.33 27.66
C GLY A 20 13.43 4.78 27.61
N LEU A 21 13.82 5.61 28.59
CA LEU A 21 13.52 7.05 28.60
C LEU A 21 14.16 7.77 27.43
N LEU A 22 15.44 7.52 27.15
CA LEU A 22 16.14 8.11 26.01
C LEU A 22 15.49 7.71 24.68
N LEU A 23 15.16 6.43 24.51
CA LEU A 23 14.47 5.95 23.30
C LEU A 23 13.08 6.59 23.15
N GLY A 24 12.34 6.73 24.26
CA GLY A 24 11.03 7.40 24.28
C GLY A 24 11.09 8.88 23.87
N LEU A 25 12.10 9.61 24.37
CA LEU A 25 12.31 11.01 23.97
C LEU A 25 12.67 11.13 22.48
N VAL A 26 13.54 10.27 21.98
CA VAL A 26 13.90 10.23 20.56
C VAL A 26 12.67 9.93 19.70
N TYR A 27 11.85 8.96 20.12
CA TYR A 27 10.60 8.63 19.43
C TYR A 27 9.63 9.84 19.38
N GLU A 28 9.42 10.53 20.49
CA GLU A 28 8.48 11.66 20.56
C GLU A 28 8.93 12.83 19.67
N VAL A 29 10.23 13.13 19.63
CA VAL A 29 10.80 14.17 18.75
C VAL A 29 10.70 13.79 17.27
N THR A 30 10.90 12.51 16.93
CA THR A 30 10.90 12.03 15.54
C THR A 30 9.51 11.75 14.98
N LYS A 31 8.51 11.51 15.82
CA LYS A 31 7.14 11.18 15.42
C LYS A 31 6.49 12.25 14.54
N ASN A 32 6.66 13.53 14.87
CA ASN A 32 6.07 14.63 14.12
C ASN A 32 6.63 14.76 12.69
N PRO A 33 7.96 14.85 12.46
CA PRO A 33 8.50 14.91 11.11
C PRO A 33 8.19 13.66 10.27
N ILE A 34 8.12 12.48 10.90
CA ILE A 34 7.70 11.24 10.21
C ILE A 34 6.27 11.36 9.68
N LYS A 35 5.33 11.86 10.49
CA LYS A 35 3.94 12.03 10.06
C LYS A 35 3.80 13.00 8.89
N VAL A 36 4.51 14.13 8.92
CA VAL A 36 4.50 15.11 7.82
C VAL A 36 5.08 14.50 6.55
N GLN A 37 6.20 13.79 6.66
CA GLN A 37 6.83 13.13 5.52
C GLN A 37 5.94 12.03 4.93
N GLN A 38 5.25 11.26 5.77
CA GLN A 38 4.28 10.26 5.33
C GLN A 38 3.10 10.88 4.58
N ALA A 39 2.53 11.98 5.10
CA ALA A 39 1.45 12.69 4.43
C ALA A 39 1.88 13.25 3.06
N LEU A 40 3.08 13.85 2.99
CA LEU A 40 3.66 14.34 1.73
C LEU A 40 3.93 13.20 0.74
N THR A 41 4.47 12.08 1.21
CA THR A 41 4.77 10.91 0.38
C THR A 41 3.47 10.30 -0.16
N LYS A 42 2.43 10.27 0.67
CA LYS A 42 1.08 9.85 0.28
C LYS A 42 0.48 10.76 -0.78
N GLN A 43 0.52 12.08 -0.60
CA GLN A 43 0.02 13.02 -1.61
C GLN A 43 0.79 12.90 -2.93
N LYS A 44 2.12 12.76 -2.87
CA LYS A 44 2.96 12.52 -4.06
C LYS A 44 2.61 11.20 -4.74
N SER A 45 2.33 10.16 -3.97
CA SER A 45 1.93 8.86 -4.47
C SER A 45 0.56 8.90 -5.15
N PHE A 46 -0.38 9.68 -4.62
CA PHE A 46 -1.67 9.92 -5.27
C PHE A 46 -1.50 10.64 -6.60
N GLN A 47 -0.67 11.69 -6.64
CA GLN A 47 -0.33 12.39 -7.89
C GLN A 47 0.40 11.48 -8.88
N ALA A 48 1.24 10.55 -8.41
CA ALA A 48 2.00 9.65 -9.27
C ALA A 48 1.09 8.69 -10.05
N VAL A 49 -0.03 8.27 -9.44
CA VAL A 49 -1.03 7.38 -10.07
C VAL A 49 -2.19 8.14 -10.73
N PHE A 50 -2.26 9.46 -10.57
CA PHE A 50 -3.24 10.35 -11.21
C PHE A 50 -2.59 11.71 -11.49
N GLN A 51 -1.82 11.78 -12.57
CA GLN A 51 -1.05 12.98 -12.92
C GLN A 51 -1.93 14.13 -13.43
N ASP A 52 -3.10 13.80 -13.98
CA ASP A 52 -4.12 14.71 -14.50
C ASP A 52 -5.11 15.20 -13.43
N ALA A 53 -5.05 14.63 -12.21
CA ALA A 53 -5.83 15.12 -11.09
C ALA A 53 -5.19 16.36 -10.47
N THR A 54 -6.03 17.33 -10.10
CA THR A 54 -5.64 18.55 -9.39
C THR A 54 -6.04 18.52 -7.92
N GLU A 55 -7.07 17.74 -7.58
CA GLU A 55 -7.59 17.61 -6.24
C GLU A 55 -7.90 16.15 -5.92
N PHE A 56 -7.75 15.79 -4.64
CA PHE A 56 -8.08 14.47 -4.12
C PHE A 56 -9.01 14.62 -2.92
N ASN A 57 -10.29 14.28 -3.10
CA ASN A 57 -11.30 14.40 -2.06
C ASN A 57 -11.57 13.05 -1.41
N LYS A 58 -11.76 13.05 -0.08
CA LYS A 58 -12.11 11.82 0.63
C LYS A 58 -13.42 11.26 0.11
N LEU A 59 -13.51 9.94 0.02
CA LEU A 59 -14.75 9.27 -0.29
C LEU A 59 -15.64 9.26 0.96
N ASP A 60 -16.73 10.02 0.95
CA ASP A 60 -17.58 10.29 2.12
C ASP A 60 -18.18 9.03 2.79
N ASN A 61 -18.31 7.93 2.05
CA ASN A 61 -18.88 6.65 2.54
C ASN A 61 -17.86 5.50 2.58
N PHE A 62 -16.57 5.82 2.69
CA PHE A 62 -15.55 4.78 2.84
C PHE A 62 -15.61 4.16 4.25
N HIS A 63 -15.86 2.85 4.30
CA HIS A 63 -15.79 2.06 5.52
C HIS A 63 -14.82 0.89 5.32
N LYS A 64 -13.74 0.87 6.10
CA LYS A 64 -12.68 -0.13 5.98
C LYS A 64 -13.22 -1.55 6.19
N GLU A 65 -14.13 -1.73 7.14
CA GLU A 65 -14.73 -3.03 7.46
C GLU A 65 -15.55 -3.58 6.27
N ASN A 66 -16.33 -2.71 5.61
CA ASN A 66 -17.09 -3.08 4.42
C ASN A 66 -16.15 -3.41 3.26
N ALA A 67 -15.09 -2.61 3.06
CA ALA A 67 -14.08 -2.89 2.04
C ALA A 67 -13.44 -4.26 2.27
N MET A 68 -13.00 -4.56 3.50
CA MET A 68 -12.42 -5.86 3.86
C MET A 68 -13.40 -7.02 3.65
N GLN A 69 -14.69 -6.83 3.96
CA GLN A 69 -15.70 -7.86 3.71
C GLN A 69 -15.86 -8.15 2.21
N ILE A 70 -15.88 -7.11 1.37
CA ILE A 70 -15.93 -7.24 -0.09
C ILE A 70 -14.71 -8.00 -0.61
N LEU A 71 -13.52 -7.66 -0.11
CA LEU A 71 -12.27 -8.32 -0.49
C LEU A 71 -12.24 -9.79 -0.08
N SER A 72 -12.64 -10.10 1.17
CA SER A 72 -12.72 -11.47 1.67
C SER A 72 -13.67 -12.33 0.84
N GLN A 73 -14.84 -11.81 0.45
CA GLN A 73 -15.78 -12.52 -0.43
C GLN A 73 -15.21 -12.81 -1.81
N ALA A 74 -14.27 -12.00 -2.28
CA ALA A 74 -13.57 -12.17 -3.55
C ALA A 74 -12.27 -12.99 -3.42
N GLY A 75 -11.92 -13.49 -2.22
CA GLY A 75 -10.72 -14.30 -1.98
C GLY A 75 -9.45 -13.50 -1.66
N TYR A 76 -9.57 -12.20 -1.41
CA TYR A 76 -8.45 -11.31 -1.06
C TYR A 76 -8.40 -11.01 0.45
N GLU A 77 -8.41 -12.07 1.27
CA GLU A 77 -8.50 -11.94 2.74
C GLU A 77 -7.26 -11.30 3.38
N GLN A 78 -6.12 -11.37 2.70
CA GLN A 78 -4.84 -10.79 3.14
C GLN A 78 -4.66 -9.33 2.66
N GLU A 79 -5.67 -8.79 1.99
CA GLU A 79 -5.67 -7.46 1.41
C GLU A 79 -6.60 -6.53 2.18
N SER A 80 -6.21 -5.27 2.26
CA SER A 80 -7.05 -4.24 2.88
C SER A 80 -6.98 -2.95 2.09
N ILE A 81 -8.14 -2.30 1.92
CA ILE A 81 -8.20 -0.90 1.52
C ILE A 81 -8.16 -0.09 2.81
N ASP A 82 -7.12 0.73 2.97
CA ASP A 82 -6.95 1.60 4.14
C ASP A 82 -7.66 2.93 3.96
N GLU A 83 -7.72 3.40 2.72
CA GLU A 83 -8.32 4.67 2.35
C GLU A 83 -8.71 4.69 0.87
N ALA A 84 -9.78 5.39 0.53
CA ALA A 84 -10.16 5.69 -0.83
C ALA A 84 -10.48 7.19 -0.98
N VAL A 85 -9.97 7.79 -2.05
CA VAL A 85 -10.22 9.19 -2.42
C VAL A 85 -10.66 9.28 -3.87
N GLN A 86 -11.48 10.27 -4.19
CA GLN A 86 -11.82 10.67 -5.55
C GLN A 86 -10.70 11.52 -6.13
N ALA A 87 -10.29 11.24 -7.36
CA ALA A 87 -9.37 12.07 -8.12
C ALA A 87 -10.18 13.03 -9.02
N LEU A 88 -9.96 14.33 -8.91
CA LEU A 88 -10.73 15.35 -9.64
C LEU A 88 -9.84 16.19 -10.55
N ASP A 89 -10.35 16.54 -11.73
CA ASP A 89 -9.72 17.50 -12.64
C ASP A 89 -9.84 18.95 -12.12
N ALA A 90 -9.25 19.90 -12.84
CA ALA A 90 -9.30 21.32 -12.50
C ALA A 90 -10.72 21.92 -12.48
N ASN A 91 -11.70 21.23 -13.09
CA ASN A 91 -13.09 21.65 -13.15
C ASN A 91 -13.95 20.98 -12.05
N GLY A 92 -13.37 20.14 -11.20
CA GLY A 92 -14.11 19.36 -10.20
C GLY A 92 -14.81 18.13 -10.77
N THR A 93 -14.43 17.68 -11.97
CA THR A 93 -14.94 16.45 -12.58
C THR A 93 -14.20 15.24 -12.01
N ILE A 94 -14.93 14.23 -11.55
CA ILE A 94 -14.32 12.99 -11.07
C ILE A 94 -13.70 12.24 -12.26
N LEU A 95 -12.39 12.00 -12.19
CA LEU A 95 -11.63 11.22 -13.16
C LEU A 95 -11.55 9.74 -12.78
N GLY A 96 -11.64 9.44 -11.49
CA GLY A 96 -11.55 8.09 -10.94
C GLY A 96 -11.27 8.11 -9.44
N TYR A 97 -10.66 7.04 -8.95
CA TYR A 97 -10.39 6.83 -7.54
C TYR A 97 -8.92 6.46 -7.31
N VAL A 98 -8.38 6.95 -6.19
CA VAL A 98 -7.11 6.48 -5.65
C VAL A 98 -7.39 5.72 -4.36
N MET A 99 -6.85 4.51 -4.27
CA MET A 99 -7.01 3.63 -3.13
C MET A 99 -5.64 3.36 -2.50
N GLN A 100 -5.55 3.49 -1.19
CA GLN A 100 -4.40 2.98 -0.44
C GLN A 100 -4.68 1.51 -0.12
N VAL A 101 -3.87 0.62 -0.70
CA VAL A 101 -3.98 -0.82 -0.51
C VAL A 101 -2.80 -1.28 0.34
N THR A 102 -3.09 -2.14 1.32
CA THR A 102 -2.08 -2.87 2.08
C THR A 102 -2.29 -4.37 1.92
N THR A 103 -1.24 -5.04 1.44
CA THR A 103 -1.13 -6.51 1.38
C THR A 103 -0.28 -7.01 2.53
N SER A 104 -0.76 -8.02 3.24
CA SER A 104 0.01 -8.77 4.26
C SER A 104 0.72 -10.00 3.70
N GLU A 105 0.70 -10.19 2.38
CA GLU A 105 1.37 -11.31 1.70
C GLU A 105 2.86 -11.04 1.38
N GLY A 106 3.39 -9.87 1.75
CA GLY A 106 4.79 -9.53 1.52
C GLY A 106 5.76 -10.44 2.29
N TYR A 107 6.90 -10.77 1.67
CA TYR A 107 7.91 -11.64 2.29
C TYR A 107 8.58 -10.97 3.51
N GLY A 108 8.80 -9.66 3.45
CA GLY A 108 9.36 -8.83 4.51
C GLY A 108 8.31 -8.19 5.42
N GLY A 109 7.04 -8.61 5.30
CA GLY A 109 5.89 -8.04 5.99
C GLY A 109 5.03 -7.16 5.09
N ASP A 110 4.17 -6.34 5.69
CA ASP A 110 3.16 -5.58 4.97
C ASP A 110 3.75 -4.64 3.90
N ILE A 111 3.12 -4.65 2.73
CA ILE A 111 3.41 -3.72 1.64
C ILE A 111 2.20 -2.81 1.45
N THR A 112 2.42 -1.50 1.59
CA THR A 112 1.39 -0.49 1.39
C THR A 112 1.71 0.33 0.15
N PHE A 113 0.75 0.49 -0.74
CA PHE A 113 0.89 1.28 -1.96
C PHE A 113 -0.42 2.01 -2.29
N SER A 114 -0.31 3.11 -3.03
CA SER A 114 -1.48 3.75 -3.62
C SER A 114 -1.70 3.18 -5.01
N MET A 115 -2.94 2.94 -5.38
CA MET A 115 -3.35 2.49 -6.71
C MET A 115 -4.34 3.49 -7.28
N GLY A 116 -4.17 3.87 -8.54
CA GLY A 116 -5.11 4.72 -9.27
C GLY A 116 -5.91 3.92 -10.28
N ILE A 117 -7.24 4.08 -10.28
CA ILE A 117 -8.14 3.51 -11.28
C ILE A 117 -9.13 4.56 -11.79
N ARG A 118 -9.26 4.67 -13.11
CA ARG A 118 -10.18 5.58 -13.79
C ARG A 118 -11.61 5.07 -13.75
N LEU A 119 -12.57 5.96 -13.97
CA LEU A 119 -14.00 5.61 -14.00
C LEU A 119 -14.36 4.57 -15.08
N ASP A 120 -13.56 4.45 -16.14
CA ASP A 120 -13.72 3.45 -17.20
C ASP A 120 -13.16 2.06 -16.81
N GLY A 121 -12.57 1.92 -15.62
CA GLY A 121 -11.91 0.70 -15.15
C GLY A 121 -10.42 0.62 -15.48
N THR A 122 -9.85 1.61 -16.17
CA THR A 122 -8.43 1.62 -16.50
C THR A 122 -7.58 1.85 -15.26
N VAL A 123 -6.71 0.90 -14.93
CA VAL A 123 -5.71 1.02 -13.87
C VAL A 123 -4.58 1.92 -14.37
N ASN A 124 -4.41 3.10 -13.78
CA ASN A 124 -3.31 4.01 -14.11
C ASN A 124 -1.95 3.48 -13.59
N GLY A 125 -1.98 2.61 -12.58
CA GLY A 125 -0.82 1.99 -11.98
C GLY A 125 -0.87 2.05 -10.45
N TYR A 126 0.26 1.73 -9.83
CA TYR A 126 0.46 1.84 -8.39
C TYR A 126 1.74 2.61 -8.05
N GLU A 127 1.83 3.10 -6.82
CA GLU A 127 3.03 3.74 -6.26
C GLU A 127 3.23 3.30 -4.81
N ILE A 128 4.38 2.71 -4.51
CA ILE A 128 4.67 2.15 -3.18
C ILE A 128 4.89 3.25 -2.14
N LEU A 129 4.15 3.16 -1.03
CA LEU A 129 4.29 4.00 0.15
C LEU A 129 5.24 3.38 1.17
N ARG A 130 5.09 2.07 1.40
CA ARG A 130 5.87 1.31 2.38
C ARG A 130 6.12 -0.10 1.83
N ILE A 131 7.37 -0.52 1.92
CA ILE A 131 7.82 -1.87 1.57
C ILE A 131 9.05 -2.20 2.43
N SER A 132 9.21 -3.44 2.84
CA SER A 132 10.35 -3.89 3.66
C SER A 132 10.90 -5.24 3.17
N GLU A 133 10.91 -5.41 1.86
CA GLU A 133 11.39 -6.62 1.18
C GLU A 133 12.93 -6.69 1.09
N THR A 134 13.45 -7.82 0.63
CA THR A 134 14.88 -8.02 0.41
C THR A 134 15.40 -7.11 -0.72
N ALA A 135 16.47 -6.35 -0.44
CA ALA A 135 17.14 -5.49 -1.40
C ALA A 135 17.65 -6.29 -2.62
N GLY A 136 17.44 -5.76 -3.83
CA GLY A 136 17.81 -6.43 -5.09
C GLY A 136 16.88 -7.56 -5.54
N LEU A 137 15.91 -7.94 -4.69
CA LEU A 137 14.85 -8.91 -4.98
C LEU A 137 13.48 -8.21 -4.93
N GLY A 138 12.70 -8.39 -3.86
CA GLY A 138 11.35 -7.82 -3.74
C GLY A 138 11.31 -6.30 -3.75
N MET A 139 12.40 -5.61 -3.36
CA MET A 139 12.47 -4.15 -3.48
C MET A 139 12.35 -3.64 -4.92
N LYS A 140 12.59 -4.50 -5.93
CA LYS A 140 12.36 -4.19 -7.35
C LYS A 140 10.88 -3.95 -7.68
N ALA A 141 9.96 -4.24 -6.76
CA ALA A 141 8.57 -3.83 -6.90
C ALA A 141 8.40 -2.30 -7.02
N LYS A 142 9.42 -1.52 -6.61
CA LYS A 142 9.45 -0.05 -6.80
C LYS A 142 9.96 0.37 -8.17
N ASP A 143 10.62 -0.53 -8.90
CA ASP A 143 11.28 -0.19 -10.15
C ASP A 143 10.25 -0.03 -11.26
N ALA A 144 10.46 0.97 -12.12
CA ALA A 144 9.60 1.24 -13.28
C ALA A 144 9.41 0.00 -14.17
N SER A 145 10.45 -0.83 -14.32
CA SER A 145 10.39 -2.08 -15.10
C SER A 145 9.34 -3.09 -14.61
N PHE A 146 8.93 -3.01 -13.34
CA PHE A 146 7.86 -3.85 -12.80
C PHE A 146 6.57 -3.06 -12.62
N LYS A 147 6.66 -1.87 -12.04
CA LYS A 147 5.51 -1.00 -11.75
C LYS A 147 4.72 -0.62 -12.98
N ASP A 148 5.41 -0.25 -14.06
CA ASP A 148 4.77 0.27 -15.27
C ASP A 148 4.01 -0.82 -16.04
N GLN A 149 4.25 -2.11 -15.73
CA GLN A 149 3.51 -3.22 -16.33
C GLN A 149 2.02 -3.23 -15.94
N TYR A 150 1.65 -2.56 -14.84
CA TYR A 150 0.26 -2.41 -14.39
C TYR A 150 -0.38 -1.11 -14.88
N ALA A 151 0.39 -0.21 -15.48
CA ALA A 151 -0.08 1.12 -15.85
C ALA A 151 -0.87 1.12 -17.15
N ASN A 152 -1.92 1.95 -17.19
CA ASN A 152 -2.81 2.19 -18.33
C ASN A 152 -3.44 0.92 -18.92
N LYS A 153 -3.87 -0.01 -18.06
CA LYS A 153 -4.48 -1.27 -18.47
C LYS A 153 -5.91 -1.39 -17.94
N ASN A 154 -6.82 -1.76 -18.83
CA ASN A 154 -8.22 -2.01 -18.50
C ASN A 154 -8.49 -3.51 -18.58
N VAL A 155 -8.36 -4.18 -17.43
CA VAL A 155 -8.49 -5.64 -17.31
C VAL A 155 -9.27 -5.96 -16.03
N ASP A 156 -10.02 -7.07 -16.04
CA ASP A 156 -10.78 -7.50 -14.86
C ASP A 156 -9.88 -7.93 -13.69
N SER A 157 -8.72 -8.51 -14.02
CA SER A 157 -7.71 -8.97 -13.05
C SER A 157 -6.37 -9.19 -13.73
N PHE A 158 -5.29 -8.87 -13.04
CA PHE A 158 -3.93 -9.22 -13.43
C PHE A 158 -3.53 -10.62 -12.98
N ALA A 159 -2.67 -11.26 -13.77
CA ALA A 159 -1.96 -12.48 -13.41
C ALA A 159 -0.46 -12.26 -13.64
N TYR A 160 0.40 -12.91 -12.86
CA TYR A 160 1.83 -12.88 -13.12
C TYR A 160 2.29 -14.15 -13.84
N THR A 161 3.35 -14.04 -14.62
CA THR A 161 4.01 -15.14 -15.31
C THR A 161 5.52 -15.11 -15.08
N LYS A 162 6.16 -16.27 -15.20
CA LYS A 162 7.62 -16.42 -15.10
C LYS A 162 8.30 -16.57 -16.46
N THR A 163 7.52 -16.63 -17.55
CA THR A 163 7.99 -17.02 -18.88
C THR A 163 7.88 -15.90 -19.92
N GLY A 164 7.55 -14.67 -19.50
CA GLY A 164 7.24 -13.57 -20.42
C GLY A 164 5.74 -13.32 -20.47
N ALA A 165 5.31 -12.09 -20.19
CA ALA A 165 3.94 -11.64 -20.38
C ALA A 165 3.58 -11.60 -21.87
N THR A 166 2.46 -12.22 -22.22
CA THR A 166 1.96 -12.31 -23.61
C THR A 166 0.59 -11.69 -23.80
N ALA A 167 -0.17 -11.54 -22.71
CA ALA A 167 -1.46 -10.86 -22.68
C ALA A 167 -1.39 -9.54 -21.91
N GLU A 168 -2.34 -8.64 -22.14
CA GLU A 168 -2.37 -7.35 -21.44
C GLU A 168 -2.56 -7.51 -19.93
N ASN A 169 -3.29 -8.53 -19.49
CA ASN A 169 -3.49 -8.82 -18.07
C ASN A 169 -2.33 -9.59 -17.43
N GLU A 170 -1.29 -9.93 -18.19
CA GLU A 170 -0.11 -10.63 -17.67
C GLU A 170 1.00 -9.66 -17.28
N ILE A 171 1.69 -10.01 -16.19
CA ILE A 171 2.82 -9.27 -15.64
C ILE A 171 4.02 -10.21 -15.49
N ASP A 172 5.20 -9.77 -15.91
CA ASP A 172 6.44 -10.49 -15.67
C ASP A 172 6.83 -10.45 -14.19
N ALA A 173 6.94 -11.63 -13.59
CA ALA A 173 7.33 -11.78 -12.21
C ALA A 173 8.76 -11.29 -11.95
N ILE A 174 8.97 -10.71 -10.77
CA ILE A 174 10.31 -10.36 -10.32
C ILE A 174 11.09 -11.65 -10.07
N SER A 175 12.16 -11.87 -10.84
CA SER A 175 13.02 -13.04 -10.69
C SER A 175 13.58 -13.14 -9.26
N GLY A 176 13.36 -14.30 -8.62
CA GLY A 176 13.75 -14.54 -7.23
C GLY A 176 12.85 -13.89 -6.16
N ALA A 177 11.75 -13.21 -6.54
CA ALA A 177 10.83 -12.55 -5.62
C ALA A 177 9.35 -12.81 -5.99
N THR A 178 8.98 -14.08 -6.17
CA THR A 178 7.61 -14.47 -6.54
C THR A 178 6.59 -14.12 -5.45
N ILE A 179 6.97 -14.19 -4.17
CA ILE A 179 6.08 -13.81 -3.06
C ILE A 179 5.71 -12.32 -3.15
N THR A 180 6.71 -11.45 -3.32
CA THR A 180 6.47 -10.01 -3.54
C THR A 180 5.64 -9.74 -4.79
N THR A 181 5.92 -10.48 -5.88
CA THR A 181 5.15 -10.37 -7.13
C THR A 181 3.68 -10.68 -6.89
N ASN A 182 3.41 -11.81 -6.21
CA ASN A 182 2.05 -12.24 -5.87
C ASN A 182 1.36 -11.20 -4.99
N ALA A 183 2.03 -10.71 -3.95
CA ALA A 183 1.48 -9.70 -3.03
C ALA A 183 1.07 -8.41 -3.76
N ILE A 184 1.90 -7.88 -4.65
CA ILE A 184 1.54 -6.70 -5.45
C ILE A 184 0.39 -7.02 -6.41
N THR A 185 0.43 -8.16 -7.10
CA THR A 185 -0.61 -8.54 -8.07
C THR A 185 -1.97 -8.67 -7.36
N ASN A 186 -2.01 -9.35 -6.21
CA ASN A 186 -3.21 -9.53 -5.41
C ASN A 186 -3.73 -8.23 -4.82
N GLY A 187 -2.86 -7.37 -4.29
CA GLY A 187 -3.28 -6.06 -3.81
C GLY A 187 -3.85 -5.18 -4.93
N VAL A 188 -3.27 -5.19 -6.13
CA VAL A 188 -3.82 -4.45 -7.28
C VAL A 188 -5.20 -5.02 -7.65
N ASN A 189 -5.33 -6.33 -7.72
CA ASN A 189 -6.61 -6.99 -8.02
C ASN A 189 -7.67 -6.71 -6.95
N ALA A 190 -7.29 -6.68 -5.67
CA ALA A 190 -8.16 -6.28 -4.57
C ALA A 190 -8.67 -4.84 -4.77
N GLY A 191 -7.80 -3.92 -5.20
CA GLY A 191 -8.19 -2.57 -5.60
C GLY A 191 -9.23 -2.57 -6.74
N ILE A 192 -9.05 -3.39 -7.78
CA ILE A 192 -10.02 -3.54 -8.88
C ILE A 192 -11.37 -4.06 -8.37
N VAL A 193 -11.37 -5.07 -7.50
CA VAL A 193 -12.60 -5.61 -6.89
C VAL A 193 -13.33 -4.54 -6.10
N TYR A 194 -12.61 -3.79 -5.26
CA TYR A 194 -13.22 -2.73 -4.47
C TYR A 194 -13.77 -1.61 -5.37
N PHE A 195 -13.03 -1.20 -6.41
CA PHE A 195 -13.52 -0.26 -7.41
C PHE A 195 -14.81 -0.73 -8.09
N ASN A 196 -14.87 -2.01 -8.48
CA ASN A 196 -16.06 -2.57 -9.09
C ASN A 196 -17.27 -2.56 -8.14
N SER A 197 -17.03 -2.68 -6.83
CA SER A 197 -18.10 -2.60 -5.82
C SER A 197 -18.67 -1.17 -5.70
N ILE A 198 -17.83 -0.13 -5.73
CA ILE A 198 -18.27 1.27 -5.67
C ILE A 198 -18.92 1.70 -6.99
N ALA A 199 -18.40 1.26 -8.13
CA ALA A 199 -18.95 1.58 -9.46
C ALA A 199 -20.33 0.93 -9.67
N LYS A 200 -20.50 -0.35 -9.29
CA LYS A 200 -21.79 -1.05 -9.37
C LYS A 200 -22.78 -0.56 -8.29
N GLY A 201 -22.28 -0.13 -7.13
CA GLY A 201 -23.08 0.44 -6.05
C GLY A 201 -23.65 1.84 -6.32
N GLY A 202 -23.04 2.60 -7.24
CA GLY A 202 -23.51 3.92 -7.68
C GLY A 202 -24.57 3.92 -8.78
N SER A 203 -25.00 2.73 -9.25
CA SER A 203 -26.01 2.57 -10.32
C SER A 203 -27.40 2.21 -9.78
N LYS A 204 -27.86 2.90 -8.73
CA LYS A 204 -29.24 2.83 -8.26
C LYS A 204 -29.83 4.21 -8.02
#